data_AF-A0A847NQT6-F1
#
_entry.id   AF-A0A847NQT6-F1
#
_cell.length_a   1.000
_cell.length_b   1.000
_cell.length_c   1.000
_cell.angle_alpha   90.00
_cell.angle_beta   90.00
_cell.angle_gamma   90.00
#
_symmetry.space_group_name_H-M   'P 1'
#
loop_
_entity.id
_entity.type
_entity.pdbx_description
1 polymer ?
#
loop_
_entity_poly.entity_id
_entity_poly.type
_entity_poly.pdbx_seq_one_letter_code
_entity_poly.pdbx_strand_id
1 'polypeptide(L)'
;MKKYLTINEAYIYSYKFLSDLYFQNLDDDLGGFLGGMSPEIWIGENAGDEDLYNQWIISASKISNSKKLTLKESFLTMIEFLNMQDEQYDEEWAKKLSNKLLSDRVWFKKWVNQEISKDKQC
;
A
#
# COMPACT_ATOMS: atom_id res chain seq x y z
N MET A 1 10.63 1.77 16.42
CA MET A 1 9.90 0.83 15.55
C MET A 1 8.47 0.75 16.03
N LYS A 2 7.52 1.35 15.31
CA LYS A 2 6.12 1.08 15.59
C LYS A 2 5.84 -0.36 15.18
N LYS A 3 5.61 -1.24 16.16
CA LYS A 3 5.23 -2.64 15.91
C LYS A 3 3.91 -2.75 15.12
N TYR A 4 3.12 -1.68 15.15
CA TYR A 4 1.81 -1.60 14.54
C TYR A 4 1.57 -0.24 13.89
N LEU A 5 0.89 -0.24 12.75
CA LEU A 5 0.38 0.92 12.04
C LEU A 5 -1.14 0.97 12.19
N THR A 6 -1.74 2.15 12.30
CA THR A 6 -3.19 2.28 12.05
C THR A 6 -3.50 1.98 10.58
N ILE A 7 -4.78 1.80 10.24
CA ILE A 7 -5.20 1.56 8.85
C ILE A 7 -4.76 2.72 7.93
N ASN A 8 -4.90 3.96 8.38
CA ASN A 8 -4.49 5.16 7.62
C ASN A 8 -2.96 5.24 7.52
N GLU A 9 -2.24 4.98 8.63
CA GLU A 9 -0.77 4.94 8.59
C GLU A 9 -0.29 3.88 7.60
N ALA A 10 -0.91 2.70 7.57
CA ALA A 10 -0.59 1.63 6.64
C ALA A 10 -0.94 1.99 5.18
N TYR A 11 -2.01 2.76 4.94
CA TYR A 11 -2.34 3.28 3.61
C TYR A 11 -1.26 4.22 3.09
N ILE A 12 -0.93 5.25 3.88
CA ILE A 12 0.12 6.24 3.55
C ILE A 12 1.47 5.56 3.39
N TYR A 13 1.72 4.53 4.21
CA TYR A 13 2.94 3.73 4.13
C TYR A 13 3.02 2.94 2.82
N SER A 14 1.92 2.30 2.42
CA SER A 14 1.79 1.63 1.11
C SER A 14 2.00 2.60 -0.05
N TYR A 15 1.36 3.77 -0.02
CA TYR A 15 1.54 4.82 -1.04
C TYR A 15 3.03 5.17 -1.22
N LYS A 16 3.75 5.40 -0.12
CA LYS A 16 5.18 5.74 -0.17
C LYS A 16 6.02 4.59 -0.73
N PHE A 17 5.75 3.35 -0.32
CA PHE A 17 6.46 2.18 -0.85
C PHE A 17 6.22 1.99 -2.35
N LEU A 18 4.97 2.08 -2.80
CA LEU A 18 4.60 1.96 -4.21
C LEU A 18 5.16 3.14 -5.03
N SER A 19 5.21 4.34 -4.48
CA SER A 19 5.87 5.50 -5.11
C SER A 19 7.36 5.27 -5.31
N ASP A 20 8.07 4.70 -4.33
CA ASP A 20 9.49 4.34 -4.48
C ASP A 20 9.70 3.31 -5.60
N LEU A 21 8.74 2.38 -5.80
CA LEU A 21 8.78 1.42 -6.91
C LEU A 21 8.48 2.08 -8.26
N TYR A 22 7.53 3.00 -8.30
CA TYR A 22 7.21 3.80 -9.47
C TYR A 22 8.46 4.57 -9.93
N PHE A 23 9.12 5.32 -9.06
CA PHE A 23 10.32 6.08 -9.45
C PHE A 23 11.51 5.21 -9.88
N GLN A 24 11.53 3.91 -9.54
CA GLN A 24 12.55 2.98 -10.03
C GLN A 24 12.28 2.47 -11.45
N ASN A 25 11.01 2.38 -11.87
CA ASN A 25 10.62 1.70 -13.11
C ASN A 25 9.84 2.59 -14.10
N LEU A 26 9.34 3.75 -13.66
CA LEU A 26 8.49 4.69 -14.39
C LEU A 26 7.33 3.99 -15.11
N ASP A 27 6.58 3.18 -14.34
CA ASP A 27 5.41 2.44 -14.82
C ASP A 27 4.18 3.36 -14.80
N ASP A 28 3.66 3.73 -15.98
CA ASP A 28 2.59 4.73 -16.12
C ASP A 28 1.27 4.29 -15.46
N ASP A 29 0.95 2.99 -15.51
CA ASP A 29 -0.27 2.44 -14.90
C ASP A 29 -0.21 2.57 -13.37
N LEU A 30 0.94 2.22 -12.77
CA LEU A 30 1.20 2.46 -11.36
C LEU A 30 1.17 3.96 -11.02
N GLY A 31 1.65 4.81 -11.91
CA GLY A 31 1.63 6.27 -11.75
C GLY A 31 0.20 6.83 -11.66
N GLY A 32 -0.69 6.40 -12.55
CA GLY A 32 -2.10 6.76 -12.52
C GLY A 32 -2.78 6.34 -11.22
N PHE A 33 -2.55 5.10 -10.80
CA PHE A 33 -3.06 4.55 -9.54
C PHE A 33 -2.57 5.32 -8.31
N LEU A 34 -1.29 5.70 -8.28
CA LEU A 34 -0.71 6.50 -7.21
C LEU A 34 -1.31 7.91 -7.12
N GLY A 35 -1.79 8.46 -8.24
CA GLY A 35 -2.52 9.73 -8.26
C GLY A 35 -3.76 9.71 -7.37
N GLY A 36 -4.58 8.65 -7.48
CA GLY A 36 -5.76 8.46 -6.63
C GLY A 36 -5.39 8.13 -5.17
N MET A 37 -4.27 7.43 -4.95
CA MET A 37 -3.81 7.12 -3.59
C MET A 37 -3.19 8.30 -2.84
N SER A 38 -2.89 9.40 -3.51
CA SER A 38 -2.01 10.44 -2.97
C SER A 38 -2.55 11.04 -1.67
N PRO A 39 -1.75 11.08 -0.58
CA PRO A 39 -2.10 11.81 0.63
C PRO A 39 -2.25 13.32 0.41
N GLU A 40 -1.71 13.87 -0.69
CA GLU A 40 -1.76 15.31 -0.97
C GLU A 40 -3.16 15.80 -1.37
N ILE A 41 -4.00 14.90 -1.87
CA ILE A 41 -5.39 15.22 -2.24
C ILE A 41 -6.37 15.00 -1.08
N TRP A 42 -5.88 14.68 0.13
CA TRP A 42 -6.72 14.48 1.30
C TRP A 42 -7.25 15.80 1.85
N ILE A 43 -8.50 15.79 2.30
CA ILE A 43 -9.13 16.95 2.95
C ILE A 43 -9.33 16.59 4.44
N GLY A 44 -8.42 17.07 5.29
CA GLY A 44 -8.40 16.71 6.71
C GLY A 44 -7.99 15.24 6.89
N GLU A 45 -8.86 14.43 7.48
CA GLU A 45 -8.64 12.98 7.68
C GLU A 45 -9.23 12.11 6.56
N ASN A 46 -9.86 12.74 5.55
CA ASN A 46 -10.56 12.04 4.48
C ASN A 46 -9.68 11.92 3.24
N ALA A 47 -9.66 10.73 2.64
CA ALA A 47 -8.96 10.48 1.38
C ALA A 47 -9.62 11.25 0.23
N GLY A 48 -8.80 11.73 -0.71
CA GLY A 48 -9.30 12.44 -1.88
C GLY A 48 -10.07 11.54 -2.85
N ASP A 49 -9.65 10.28 -2.98
CA ASP A 49 -10.39 9.23 -3.67
C ASP A 49 -11.02 8.29 -2.63
N GLU A 50 -12.31 8.51 -2.34
CA GLU A 50 -13.06 7.74 -1.34
C GLU A 50 -13.26 6.28 -1.77
N ASP A 51 -13.49 6.02 -3.06
CA ASP A 51 -13.72 4.66 -3.56
C ASP A 51 -12.46 3.82 -3.40
N LEU A 52 -11.32 4.38 -3.79
CA LEU A 52 -10.03 3.73 -3.65
C LEU A 52 -9.64 3.51 -2.19
N TYR A 53 -9.96 4.46 -1.31
CA TYR A 53 -9.76 4.29 0.12
C TYR A 53 -10.69 3.23 0.72
N ASN A 54 -11.94 3.16 0.29
CA ASN A 54 -12.88 2.12 0.74
C ASN A 54 -12.40 0.72 0.34
N GLN A 55 -11.85 0.55 -0.87
CA GLN A 55 -11.22 -0.69 -1.29
C GLN A 55 -10.03 -1.08 -0.39
N TRP A 56 -9.22 -0.11 0.04
CA TRP A 56 -8.18 -0.35 1.04
C TRP A 56 -8.76 -0.82 2.39
N ILE A 57 -9.82 -0.18 2.88
CA ILE A 57 -10.47 -0.59 4.14
C ILE A 57 -11.00 -2.03 4.03
N ILE A 58 -11.65 -2.38 2.92
CA ILE A 58 -12.12 -3.74 2.65
C ILE A 58 -10.93 -4.72 2.67
N SER A 59 -9.85 -4.38 1.97
CA SER A 59 -8.64 -5.20 1.92
C SER A 59 -8.04 -5.41 3.32
N ALA A 60 -8.00 -4.35 4.14
CA ALA A 60 -7.49 -4.44 5.51
C ALA A 60 -8.38 -5.35 6.38
N SER A 61 -9.70 -5.24 6.24
CA SER A 61 -10.67 -6.05 6.99
C SER A 61 -10.59 -7.55 6.65
N LYS A 62 -10.20 -7.90 5.42
CA LYS A 62 -9.97 -9.31 5.02
C LYS A 62 -8.74 -9.91 5.68
N ILE A 63 -7.72 -9.08 5.94
CA ILE A 63 -6.44 -9.52 6.50
C ILE A 63 -6.45 -9.51 8.03
N SER A 64 -7.09 -8.53 8.66
CA SER A 64 -7.11 -8.37 10.11
C SER A 64 -8.41 -7.74 10.61
N ASN A 65 -8.90 -8.24 11.75
CA ASN A 65 -10.05 -7.65 12.46
C ASN A 65 -9.62 -6.54 13.45
N SER A 66 -8.35 -6.16 13.44
CA SER A 66 -7.78 -5.16 14.34
C SER A 66 -7.79 -3.76 13.71
N LYS A 67 -8.00 -2.72 14.53
CA LYS A 67 -7.83 -1.31 14.13
C LYS A 67 -6.37 -0.94 13.84
N LYS A 68 -5.43 -1.81 14.19
CA LYS A 68 -4.00 -1.65 13.99
C LYS A 68 -3.43 -2.90 13.34
N LEU A 69 -2.61 -2.71 12.32
CA LEU A 69 -1.95 -3.77 11.55
C LEU A 69 -0.49 -3.88 11.96
N THR A 70 0.00 -5.10 12.14
CA THR A 70 1.45 -5.36 12.13
C THR A 70 2.05 -5.01 10.77
N LEU A 71 3.38 -4.84 10.70
CA LEU A 71 4.07 -4.65 9.42
C LEU A 71 3.81 -5.78 8.40
N LYS A 72 3.60 -7.00 8.87
CA LYS A 72 3.25 -8.14 8.02
C LYS A 72 1.83 -7.99 7.49
N GLU A 73 0.87 -7.70 8.37
CA GLU A 73 -0.53 -7.51 7.96
C GLU A 73 -0.64 -6.32 7.00
N SER A 74 0.03 -5.20 7.25
CA SER A 74 0.00 -4.05 6.34
C SER A 74 0.57 -4.37 4.96
N PHE A 75 1.65 -5.17 4.90
CA PHE A 75 2.20 -5.62 3.62
C PHE A 75 1.20 -6.51 2.88
N LEU A 76 0.58 -7.47 3.58
CA LEU A 76 -0.42 -8.34 2.98
C LEU A 76 -1.68 -7.59 2.55
N THR A 77 -2.08 -6.55 3.29
CA THR A 77 -3.17 -5.64 2.89
C THR A 77 -2.84 -4.91 1.59
N MET A 78 -1.61 -4.42 1.40
CA MET A 78 -1.18 -3.82 0.13
C MET A 78 -1.26 -4.84 -1.02
N ILE A 79 -0.84 -6.09 -0.79
CA ILE A 79 -0.96 -7.12 -1.82
C ILE A 79 -2.43 -7.40 -2.16
N GLU A 80 -3.30 -7.57 -1.16
CA GLU A 80 -4.73 -7.78 -1.37
C GLU A 80 -5.35 -6.60 -2.14
N PHE A 81 -4.96 -5.38 -1.80
CA PHE A 81 -5.44 -4.17 -2.42
C PHE A 81 -5.03 -4.06 -3.91
N LEU A 82 -3.81 -4.47 -4.26
CA LEU A 82 -3.37 -4.59 -5.66
C LEU A 82 -4.12 -5.70 -6.39
N ASN A 83 -4.32 -6.87 -5.76
CA ASN A 83 -5.10 -7.96 -6.36
C ASN A 83 -6.55 -7.54 -6.63
N MET A 84 -7.12 -6.67 -5.80
CA MET A 84 -8.47 -6.17 -5.99
C MET A 84 -8.62 -5.34 -7.28
N GLN A 85 -7.56 -4.66 -7.73
CA GLN A 85 -7.60 -3.90 -8.97
C GLN A 85 -7.75 -4.82 -10.19
N ASP A 86 -7.00 -5.93 -10.18
CA ASP A 86 -7.14 -7.00 -11.18
C ASP A 86 -8.55 -7.61 -11.15
N GLU A 87 -9.06 -7.95 -9.96
CA GLU A 87 -10.36 -8.61 -9.82
C GLU A 87 -11.57 -7.74 -10.19
N GLN A 88 -11.49 -6.41 -9.99
CA GLN A 88 -12.61 -5.50 -10.21
C GLN A 88 -12.55 -4.77 -11.56
N TYR A 89 -11.34 -4.55 -12.08
CA TYR A 89 -11.11 -3.68 -13.22
C TYR A 89 -10.25 -4.32 -14.31
N ASP A 90 -9.90 -5.61 -14.18
CA ASP A 90 -9.04 -6.36 -15.10
C ASP A 90 -7.64 -5.72 -15.27
N GLU A 91 -7.15 -5.04 -14.24
CA GLU A 91 -5.86 -4.35 -14.21
C GLU A 91 -4.70 -5.34 -14.06
N GLU A 92 -4.31 -5.99 -15.16
CA GLU A 92 -3.28 -7.04 -15.16
C GLU A 92 -1.92 -6.58 -14.58
N TRP A 93 -1.59 -5.30 -14.70
CA TRP A 93 -0.35 -4.75 -14.14
C TRP A 93 -0.32 -4.89 -12.62
N ALA A 94 -1.46 -4.72 -11.96
CA ALA A 94 -1.58 -4.80 -10.51
C ALA A 94 -1.35 -6.24 -10.04
N LYS A 95 -1.87 -7.22 -10.80
CA LYS A 95 -1.62 -8.65 -10.56
C LYS A 95 -0.17 -9.03 -10.75
N LYS A 96 0.47 -8.54 -11.81
CA LYS A 96 1.89 -8.80 -12.09
C LYS A 96 2.75 -8.22 -10.96
N LEU A 97 2.44 -7.01 -10.50
CA LEU A 97 3.13 -6.37 -9.38
C LEU A 97 2.93 -7.14 -8.07
N SER A 98 1.69 -7.50 -7.71
CA SER A 98 1.41 -8.24 -6.47
C SER A 98 2.15 -9.59 -6.43
N ASN A 99 2.14 -10.33 -7.55
CA ASN A 99 2.87 -11.59 -7.69
C ASN A 99 4.38 -11.41 -7.55
N LYS A 100 4.95 -10.35 -8.14
CA LYS A 100 6.37 -10.01 -8.01
C LYS A 100 6.73 -9.70 -6.56
N LEU A 101 5.90 -8.93 -5.86
CA LEU A 101 6.13 -8.57 -4.46
C LEU A 101 6.02 -9.77 -3.51
N LEU A 102 5.11 -10.71 -3.77
CA LEU A 102 4.93 -11.91 -2.95
C LEU A 102 5.99 -12.99 -3.18
N SER A 103 6.45 -13.15 -4.43
CA SER A 103 7.36 -14.24 -4.81
C SER A 103 8.77 -14.07 -4.26
N ASP A 104 9.20 -12.84 -3.96
CA ASP A 104 10.53 -12.56 -3.42
C ASP A 104 10.48 -11.89 -2.03
N ARG A 105 11.05 -12.59 -1.04
CA ARG A 105 11.19 -12.10 0.34
C ARG A 105 11.98 -10.80 0.46
N VAL A 106 12.78 -10.43 -0.54
CA VAL A 106 13.49 -9.15 -0.58
C VAL A 106 12.52 -7.98 -0.47
N TRP A 107 11.32 -8.07 -1.07
CA TRP A 107 10.35 -6.98 -1.02
C TRP A 107 9.77 -6.79 0.37
N PHE A 108 9.45 -7.88 1.08
CA PHE A 108 9.03 -7.77 2.48
C PHE A 108 10.17 -7.24 3.38
N LYS A 109 11.43 -7.59 3.11
CA LYS A 109 12.57 -6.99 3.83
C LYS A 109 12.70 -5.49 3.56
N LYS A 110 12.57 -5.06 2.30
CA LYS A 110 12.57 -3.64 1.93
C LYS A 110 11.41 -2.91 2.61
N TRP A 111 10.22 -3.52 2.62
CA TRP A 111 9.03 -3.02 3.31
C TRP A 111 9.31 -2.80 4.80
N VAL A 112 9.94 -3.75 5.51
CA VAL A 112 10.27 -3.54 6.92
C VAL A 112 11.34 -2.46 7.10
N ASN A 113 12.35 -2.42 6.24
CA ASN A 113 13.46 -1.45 6.35
C ASN A 113 13.04 0.00 6.08
N GLN A 114 12.06 0.23 5.21
CA GLN A 114 11.57 1.58 4.92
C GLN A 114 10.93 2.22 6.17
N GLU A 115 10.33 1.45 7.09
CA GLU A 115 9.77 1.95 8.36
C GLU A 115 10.89 2.30 9.32
N ILE A 116 11.88 1.41 9.43
CA ILE A 116 13.08 1.61 10.25
C ILE A 116 13.84 2.88 9.86
N SER A 117 13.88 3.21 8.56
CA SER A 117 14.55 4.41 8.07
C SER A 117 13.84 5.72 8.43
N LYS A 118 12.50 5.69 8.56
CA LYS A 118 11.70 6.86 8.97
C LYS A 118 11.91 7.21 10.45
N ASP A 119 12.06 6.20 11.30
CA ASP A 119 12.32 6.38 12.74
C ASP A 119 13.70 7.00 13.05
N LYS A 120 14.63 7.04 12.07
CA LYS A 120 15.98 7.61 12.24
C LYS A 120 16.11 9.06 11.76
N GLN A 121 15.06 9.64 11.20
CA GLN A 121 15.03 11.03 10.72
C GLN A 121 14.35 12.01 11.69
N CYS A 122 14.10 11.59 12.94
CA CYS A 122 13.65 12.44 14.04
C CYS A 122 14.76 12.62 15.08
#